data_AF-A0A938TAH1-F1
#
_entry.id   AF-A0A938TAH1-F1
#
_cell.length_a   1.000
_cell.length_b   1.000
_cell.length_c   1.000
_cell.angle_alpha   90.00
_cell.angle_beta   90.00
_cell.angle_gamma   90.00
#
_symmetry.space_group_name_H-M   'P 1'
#
loop_
_entity.id
_entity.type
_entity.pdbx_description
1 polymer ?
#
loop_
_entity_poly.entity_id
_entity_poly.type
_entity_poly.pdbx_seq_one_letter_code
_entity_poly.pdbx_strand_id
1 'polypeptide(L)'
;MNPLAAITFAPDSLFGTAVSFFQRGGMVMWPLLICSLVAVAMAIERILHFWHERMAEALAAKTLDRVFDALAEGRFAEAETLVARAPSASCRILAEGLRQRDVALQDSLTAAAEREIGSLRHGLTILDTIITLAPLLGILGTVTGIIRSFQLLSTGGIQDPTAVTGGIAEALITTAAGLIVSICTLIPFNYCASFVRRRTRDFEQLIHRTVIACERGKAHGA
;
A
#
# COMPACT_ATOMS: atom_id res chain seq x y z
N MET A 1 -13.22 12.02 -49.44
CA MET A 1 -12.11 12.24 -48.50
C MET A 1 -12.63 11.89 -47.11
N ASN A 2 -12.07 10.85 -46.50
CA ASN A 2 -12.68 10.14 -45.37
C ASN A 2 -12.27 10.83 -44.04
N PRO A 3 -13.20 11.36 -43.22
CA PRO A 3 -12.88 12.13 -42.01
C PRO A 3 -12.38 11.26 -40.83
N LEU A 4 -12.14 9.97 -41.05
CA LEU A 4 -11.62 9.02 -40.04
C LEU A 4 -10.09 8.89 -40.03
N ALA A 5 -9.36 9.58 -40.91
CA ALA A 5 -7.91 9.48 -41.02
C ALA A 5 -7.11 10.37 -40.04
N ALA A 6 -7.78 11.18 -39.20
CA ALA A 6 -7.13 12.09 -38.24
C ALA A 6 -6.86 11.45 -36.86
N ILE A 7 -7.11 10.15 -36.71
CA ILE A 7 -6.78 9.37 -35.51
C ILE A 7 -5.63 8.41 -35.83
N THR A 8 -4.50 8.95 -36.28
CA THR A 8 -3.25 8.20 -36.32
C THR A 8 -2.60 8.25 -34.94
N PHE A 9 -2.96 7.29 -34.09
CA PHE A 9 -2.16 6.92 -32.92
C PHE A 9 -0.86 6.26 -33.41
N ALA A 10 0.09 7.06 -33.88
CA ALA A 10 1.44 6.61 -34.13
C ALA A 10 2.40 7.41 -33.26
N PRO A 11 2.68 6.90 -32.06
CA PRO A 11 4.05 6.73 -31.65
C PRO A 11 4.32 5.24 -31.50
N ASP A 12 5.39 4.75 -32.11
CA ASP A 12 5.77 3.33 -32.15
C ASP A 12 6.12 2.73 -30.75
N SER A 13 5.84 3.45 -29.66
CA SER A 13 6.00 3.02 -28.27
C SER A 13 4.95 3.68 -27.35
N LEU A 14 4.44 2.92 -26.37
CA LEU A 14 3.57 3.42 -25.28
C LEU A 14 4.14 4.66 -24.59
N PHE A 15 5.47 4.76 -24.55
CA PHE A 15 6.20 5.89 -23.99
C PHE A 15 5.99 7.19 -24.79
N GLY A 16 6.00 7.14 -26.12
CA GLY A 16 5.73 8.32 -26.95
C GLY A 16 4.31 8.86 -26.78
N THR A 17 3.33 7.98 -26.58
CA THR A 17 1.95 8.40 -26.24
C THR A 17 1.92 9.07 -24.87
N ALA A 18 2.57 8.50 -23.86
CA ALA A 18 2.61 9.08 -22.52
C ALA A 18 3.30 10.46 -22.48
N VAL A 19 4.41 10.63 -23.20
CA VAL A 19 5.15 11.90 -23.26
C VAL A 19 4.34 12.99 -23.96
N SER A 20 3.67 12.68 -25.07
CA SER A 20 2.80 13.64 -25.76
C SER A 20 1.58 14.04 -24.92
N PHE A 21 1.02 13.11 -24.13
CA PHE A 21 -0.03 13.41 -23.13
C PHE A 21 0.49 14.34 -22.03
N PHE A 22 1.69 14.08 -21.49
CA PHE A 22 2.29 14.88 -20.43
C PHE A 22 2.54 16.33 -20.86
N GLN A 23 3.06 16.54 -22.07
CA GLN A 23 3.33 17.88 -22.62
C GLN A 23 2.06 18.73 -22.77
N ARG A 24 0.88 18.09 -22.88
CA ARG A 24 -0.42 18.75 -23.06
C ARG A 24 -1.19 18.98 -21.76
N GLY A 25 -0.76 18.43 -20.62
CA GLY A 25 -1.49 18.46 -19.33
C GLY A 25 -1.18 19.64 -18.41
N GLY A 26 -0.38 20.61 -18.86
CA GLY A 26 -0.17 21.85 -18.10
C GLY A 26 0.65 21.71 -16.80
N MET A 27 0.56 22.72 -15.94
CA MET A 27 1.35 22.83 -14.70
C MET A 27 1.00 21.74 -13.67
N VAL A 28 -0.28 21.37 -13.57
CA VAL A 28 -0.79 20.39 -12.60
C VAL A 28 -0.30 18.96 -12.88
N MET A 29 0.23 18.73 -14.09
CA MET A 29 0.83 17.46 -14.49
C MET A 29 2.09 17.11 -13.69
N TRP A 30 2.86 18.10 -13.22
CA TRP A 30 4.09 17.88 -12.44
C TRP A 30 3.83 17.27 -11.05
N PRO A 31 2.95 17.84 -10.20
CA PRO A 31 2.54 17.18 -8.95
C PRO A 31 1.98 15.77 -9.16
N LEU A 32 1.24 15.56 -10.25
CA LEU A 32 0.62 14.28 -10.58
C LEU A 32 1.68 13.22 -10.95
N LEU A 33 2.73 13.62 -11.67
CA LEU A 33 3.88 12.77 -11.94
C LEU A 33 4.62 12.34 -10.67
N ILE A 34 4.80 13.26 -9.72
CA ILE A 34 5.40 12.95 -8.42
C ILE A 34 4.53 11.92 -7.68
N CYS A 35 3.21 12.13 -7.65
CA CYS A 35 2.28 11.17 -7.04
C CYS A 35 2.39 9.79 -7.70
N SER A 36 2.48 9.74 -9.03
CA SER A 36 2.64 8.48 -9.77
C SER A 36 3.96 7.77 -9.43
N LEU A 37 5.08 8.50 -9.39
CA LEU A 37 6.39 7.93 -9.06
C LEU A 37 6.42 7.39 -7.62
N VAL A 38 5.89 8.16 -6.67
CA VAL A 38 5.79 7.75 -5.26
C VAL A 38 4.88 6.52 -5.13
N ALA A 39 3.73 6.50 -5.81
CA ALA A 39 2.83 5.35 -5.80
C ALA A 39 3.52 4.07 -6.30
N VAL A 40 4.25 4.15 -7.42
CA VAL A 40 4.97 3.00 -7.97
C VAL A 40 6.10 2.56 -7.03
N ALA A 41 6.90 3.50 -6.53
CA ALA A 41 8.00 3.20 -5.62
C ALA A 41 7.49 2.49 -4.34
N MET A 42 6.43 3.01 -3.74
CA MET A 42 5.82 2.43 -2.54
C MET A 42 5.12 1.11 -2.83
N ALA A 43 4.48 0.95 -3.98
CA ALA A 43 3.88 -0.33 -4.37
C ALA A 43 4.95 -1.43 -4.49
N ILE A 44 6.08 -1.14 -5.12
CA ILE A 44 7.18 -2.10 -5.28
C ILE A 44 7.80 -2.44 -3.92
N GLU A 45 8.14 -1.42 -3.12
CA GLU A 45 8.71 -1.60 -1.77
C GLU A 45 7.80 -2.49 -0.90
N ARG A 46 6.49 -2.21 -0.88
CA ARG A 46 5.51 -3.01 -0.11
C ARG A 46 5.36 -4.43 -0.62
N ILE A 47 5.30 -4.63 -1.93
CA ILE A 47 5.18 -5.98 -2.50
C ILE A 47 6.40 -6.82 -2.13
N LEU A 48 7.62 -6.26 -2.23
CA LEU A 48 8.85 -6.95 -1.85
C LEU A 48 8.90 -7.26 -0.36
N HIS A 49 8.54 -6.29 0.48
CA HIS A 49 8.49 -6.47 1.93
C HIS A 49 7.51 -7.60 2.33
N PHE A 50 6.30 -7.62 1.75
CA PHE A 50 5.31 -8.64 2.06
C PHE A 50 5.71 -10.02 1.54
N TRP A 51 6.38 -10.08 0.40
CA TRP A 51 6.99 -11.31 -0.09
C TRP A 51 8.04 -11.85 0.88
N HIS A 52 8.92 -10.98 1.38
CA HIS A 52 9.95 -11.37 2.35
C HIS A 52 9.33 -11.89 3.65
N GLU A 53 8.35 -11.18 4.21
CA GLU A 53 7.66 -11.63 5.42
C GLU A 53 6.91 -12.94 5.23
N ARG A 54 6.27 -13.14 4.08
CA ARG A 54 5.57 -14.39 3.78
C ARG A 54 6.55 -15.57 3.73
N MET A 55 7.75 -15.34 3.18
CA MET A 55 8.81 -16.35 3.14
C MET A 55 9.34 -16.67 4.54
N ALA A 56 9.60 -15.64 5.36
CA ALA A 56 10.08 -15.80 6.73
C ALA A 56 9.10 -16.62 7.58
N GLU A 57 7.80 -16.41 7.39
CA GLU A 57 6.75 -17.13 8.11
C GLU A 57 6.57 -18.56 7.62
N ALA A 58 6.66 -18.79 6.32
CA ALA A 58 6.68 -20.14 5.76
C ALA A 58 7.88 -20.94 6.30
N LEU A 59 9.05 -20.31 6.46
CA LEU A 59 10.24 -20.95 7.02
C LEU A 59 10.08 -21.24 8.52
N ALA A 60 9.42 -20.34 9.26
CA ALA A 60 9.19 -20.46 10.70
C ALA A 60 8.02 -21.37 11.07
N ALA A 61 7.17 -21.80 10.13
CA ALA A 61 5.99 -22.61 10.41
C ALA A 61 6.30 -23.87 11.25
N LYS A 62 7.33 -24.65 10.85
CA LYS A 62 7.76 -25.84 11.62
C LYS A 62 8.32 -25.49 13.00
N THR A 63 8.92 -24.31 13.14
CA THR A 63 9.43 -23.83 14.43
C THR A 63 8.27 -23.43 15.35
N LEU A 64 7.24 -22.77 14.81
CA LEU A 64 6.03 -22.42 15.56
C LEU A 64 5.31 -23.66 16.09
N ASP A 65 5.18 -24.72 15.27
CA ASP A 65 4.57 -25.97 15.72
C ASP A 65 5.33 -26.54 16.94
N ARG A 66 6.67 -26.61 16.87
CA ARG A 66 7.51 -27.07 17.99
C ARG A 66 7.41 -26.17 19.22
N VAL A 67 7.26 -24.86 19.02
CA VAL A 67 7.06 -23.91 20.12
C VAL A 67 5.76 -24.21 20.84
N PHE A 68 4.67 -24.43 20.10
CA PHE A 68 3.38 -24.78 20.70
C PHE A 68 3.40 -26.12 21.42
N ASP A 69 4.08 -27.13 20.87
CA ASP A 69 4.27 -28.43 21.53
C ASP A 69 5.04 -28.24 22.87
N ALA A 70 6.15 -27.49 22.84
CA ALA A 70 6.94 -27.20 24.04
C ALA A 70 6.14 -26.41 25.09
N LEU A 71 5.30 -25.46 24.67
CA LEU A 71 4.42 -24.71 25.58
C LEU A 71 3.36 -25.61 26.22
N ALA A 72 2.74 -26.50 25.44
CA ALA A 72 1.72 -27.41 25.92
C ALA A 72 2.27 -28.43 26.95
N GLU A 73 3.52 -28.83 26.80
CA GLU A 73 4.23 -29.72 27.72
C GLU A 73 4.87 -29.00 28.92
N GLY A 74 4.71 -27.68 29.04
CA GLY A 74 5.31 -26.89 30.12
C GLY A 74 6.83 -26.67 29.97
N ARG A 75 7.43 -27.03 28.83
CA ARG A 75 8.85 -26.79 28.48
C ARG A 75 9.08 -25.36 28.02
N PHE A 76 8.75 -24.38 28.87
CA PHE A 76 8.77 -22.96 28.52
C PHE A 76 10.15 -22.41 28.15
N ALA A 77 11.21 -22.87 28.82
CA ALA A 77 12.57 -22.44 28.50
C ALA A 77 12.99 -22.85 27.08
N GLU A 78 12.57 -24.04 26.65
CA GLU A 78 12.79 -24.50 25.27
C GLU A 78 12.01 -23.63 24.28
N ALA A 79 10.73 -23.37 24.56
CA ALA A 79 9.90 -22.48 23.74
C ALA A 79 10.54 -21.10 23.53
N GLU A 80 11.10 -20.49 24.58
CA GLU A 80 11.80 -19.20 24.51
C GLU A 80 13.06 -19.26 23.62
N THR A 81 13.85 -20.33 23.73
CA THR A 81 15.04 -20.50 22.87
C THR A 81 14.69 -20.73 21.40
N LEU A 82 13.58 -21.40 21.12
CA LEU A 82 13.12 -21.69 19.76
C LEU A 82 12.66 -20.40 19.05
N VAL A 83 11.90 -19.55 19.74
CA VAL A 83 11.43 -18.27 19.17
C VAL A 83 12.55 -17.25 19.00
N ALA A 84 13.55 -17.24 19.89
CA ALA A 84 14.70 -16.33 19.80
C ALA A 84 15.56 -16.53 18.54
N ARG A 85 15.48 -17.70 17.88
CA ARG A 85 16.28 -18.04 16.71
C ARG A 85 15.56 -17.82 15.37
N ALA A 86 14.27 -17.49 15.38
CA ALA A 86 13.45 -17.46 14.17
C ALA A 86 13.14 -16.02 13.71
N PRO A 87 13.38 -15.69 12.42
CA PRO A 87 13.23 -14.32 11.92
C PRO A 87 11.79 -13.89 11.58
N SER A 88 10.76 -14.63 12.00
CA SER A 88 9.37 -14.34 11.63
C SER A 88 8.69 -13.37 12.60
N ALA A 89 7.69 -12.63 12.11
CA ALA A 89 6.89 -11.72 12.93
C ALA A 89 6.17 -12.49 14.05
N SER A 90 5.58 -13.65 13.74
CA SER A 90 4.98 -14.53 14.75
C SER A 90 5.98 -14.93 15.84
N CYS A 91 7.21 -15.31 15.51
CA CYS A 91 8.23 -15.65 16.51
C CYS A 91 8.66 -14.44 17.34
N ARG A 92 8.76 -13.24 16.77
CA ARG A 92 9.05 -12.01 17.52
C ARG A 92 7.94 -11.69 18.53
N ILE A 93 6.68 -11.83 18.13
CA ILE A 93 5.52 -11.66 19.01
C ILE A 93 5.59 -12.63 20.18
N LEU A 94 5.82 -13.92 19.89
CA LEU A 94 5.94 -14.95 20.91
C LEU A 94 7.12 -14.72 21.84
N ALA A 95 8.29 -14.33 21.32
CA ALA A 95 9.47 -14.05 22.13
C ALA A 95 9.20 -12.97 23.18
N GLU A 96 8.54 -11.88 22.78
CA GLU A 96 8.20 -10.79 23.71
C GLU A 96 7.15 -11.25 24.74
N GLY A 97 6.13 -11.98 24.31
CA GLY A 97 5.10 -12.50 25.20
C GLY A 97 5.63 -13.49 26.24
N LEU A 98 6.47 -14.43 25.81
CA LEU A 98 7.02 -15.48 26.68
C LEU A 98 7.96 -14.91 27.76
N ARG A 99 8.69 -13.83 27.46
CA ARG A 99 9.51 -13.13 28.46
C ARG A 99 8.70 -12.56 29.63
N GLN A 100 7.43 -12.25 29.42
CA GLN A 100 6.53 -11.68 30.43
C GLN A 100 5.40 -12.65 30.83
N ARG A 101 5.59 -13.95 30.60
CA ARG A 101 4.56 -15.00 30.76
C ARG A 101 3.88 -15.06 32.13
N ASP A 102 4.57 -14.63 33.19
CA ASP A 102 4.14 -14.77 34.58
C ASP A 102 3.45 -13.52 35.12
N VAL A 103 3.58 -12.39 34.41
CA VAL A 103 3.05 -11.09 34.84
C VAL A 103 1.95 -10.61 33.91
N ALA A 104 2.20 -10.60 32.60
CA ALA A 104 1.35 -9.94 31.61
C ALA A 104 1.47 -10.57 30.22
N LEU A 105 1.29 -11.90 30.11
CA LEU A 105 1.46 -12.65 28.86
C LEU A 105 0.60 -12.07 27.71
N GLN A 106 -0.72 -11.97 27.93
CA GLN A 106 -1.66 -11.55 26.89
C GLN A 106 -1.43 -10.10 26.46
N ASP A 107 -1.19 -9.21 27.43
CA ASP A 107 -0.93 -7.79 27.14
C ASP A 107 0.37 -7.62 26.35
N SER A 108 1.43 -8.35 26.73
CA SER A 108 2.74 -8.31 26.05
C SER A 108 2.64 -8.85 24.62
N LEU A 109 1.92 -9.94 24.43
CA LEU A 109 1.64 -10.52 23.11
C LEU A 109 0.83 -9.54 22.23
N THR A 110 -0.19 -8.90 22.80
CA THR A 110 -1.04 -7.94 22.09
C THR A 110 -0.24 -6.70 21.68
N ALA A 111 0.54 -6.11 22.60
CA ALA A 111 1.40 -4.97 22.32
C ALA A 111 2.49 -5.30 21.29
N ALA A 112 3.03 -6.52 21.28
CA ALA A 112 3.96 -6.96 20.25
C ALA A 112 3.29 -7.11 18.88
N ALA A 113 2.09 -7.72 18.83
CA ALA A 113 1.32 -7.85 17.59
C ALA A 113 0.92 -6.49 17.00
N GLU A 114 0.51 -5.54 17.83
CA GLU A 114 0.18 -4.18 17.38
C GLU A 114 1.39 -3.46 16.75
N ARG A 115 2.59 -3.64 17.31
CA ARG A 115 3.83 -3.09 16.72
C ARG A 115 4.12 -3.67 15.34
N GLU A 116 4.00 -4.99 15.19
CA GLU A 116 4.18 -5.67 13.90
C GLU A 116 3.12 -5.22 12.87
N ILE A 117 1.84 -5.15 13.28
CA ILE A 117 0.75 -4.64 12.43
C ILE A 117 1.00 -3.18 12.04
N GLY A 118 1.49 -2.35 12.96
CA GLY A 118 1.84 -0.95 12.71
C GLY A 118 2.90 -0.82 11.61
N SER A 119 3.96 -1.64 11.67
CA SER A 119 5.01 -1.69 10.63
C SER A 119 4.45 -2.10 9.26
N LEU A 120 3.56 -3.09 9.25
CA LEU A 120 2.87 -3.55 8.04
C LEU A 120 1.95 -2.48 7.43
N ARG A 121 1.36 -1.63 8.26
CA ARG A 121 0.51 -0.50 7.84
C ARG A 121 1.31 0.71 7.36
N HIS A 122 2.58 0.82 7.72
CA HIS A 122 3.46 1.86 7.22
C HIS A 122 3.47 1.82 5.68
N GLY A 123 3.37 2.96 5.00
CA GLY A 123 3.27 3.03 3.53
C GLY A 123 1.86 2.85 2.93
N LEU A 124 0.96 2.08 3.54
CA LEU A 124 -0.43 1.98 3.06
C LEU A 124 -1.17 3.32 3.10
N THR A 125 -0.89 4.13 4.13
CA THR A 125 -1.44 5.50 4.25
C THR A 125 -1.00 6.41 3.11
N ILE A 126 0.22 6.23 2.59
CA ILE A 126 0.73 7.03 1.47
C ILE A 126 -0.01 6.65 0.18
N LEU A 127 -0.20 5.36 -0.08
CA LEU A 127 -0.99 4.89 -1.22
C LEU A 127 -2.44 5.40 -1.14
N ASP A 128 -3.07 5.31 0.04
CA ASP A 128 -4.42 5.81 0.28
C ASP A 128 -4.55 7.31 0.01
N THR A 129 -3.55 8.08 0.47
CA THR A 129 -3.45 9.51 0.18
C THR A 129 -3.33 9.77 -1.31
N ILE A 130 -2.54 8.99 -2.06
CA ILE A 130 -2.38 9.19 -3.52
C ILE A 130 -3.67 8.82 -4.27
N ILE A 131 -4.38 7.76 -3.85
CA ILE A 131 -5.67 7.37 -4.43
C ILE A 131 -6.69 8.49 -4.31
N THR A 132 -6.69 9.21 -3.18
CA THR A 132 -7.61 10.35 -2.98
C THR A 132 -7.08 11.65 -3.60
N LEU A 133 -5.78 11.90 -3.54
CA LEU A 133 -5.16 13.15 -4.01
C LEU A 133 -5.08 13.23 -5.54
N ALA A 134 -4.75 12.15 -6.24
CA ALA A 134 -4.54 12.18 -7.69
C ALA A 134 -5.81 12.61 -8.49
N PRO A 135 -7.03 12.13 -8.16
CA PRO A 135 -8.26 12.62 -8.80
C PRO A 135 -8.56 14.08 -8.46
N LEU A 136 -8.28 14.51 -7.22
CA LEU A 136 -8.47 15.90 -6.79
C LEU A 136 -7.52 16.84 -7.55
N LEU A 137 -6.28 16.43 -7.78
CA LEU A 137 -5.35 17.14 -8.68
C LEU A 137 -5.87 17.17 -10.12
N GLY A 138 -6.47 16.08 -10.60
CA GLY A 138 -7.14 16.05 -11.90
C GLY A 138 -8.24 17.12 -12.04
N ILE A 139 -9.13 17.19 -11.03
CA ILE A 139 -10.19 18.22 -10.97
C ILE A 139 -9.58 19.63 -10.83
N LEU A 140 -8.51 19.81 -10.07
CA LEU A 140 -7.80 21.09 -10.02
C LEU A 140 -7.26 21.50 -11.41
N GLY A 141 -6.79 20.52 -12.18
CA GLY A 141 -6.40 20.69 -13.58
C GLY A 141 -7.54 21.21 -14.45
N THR A 142 -8.78 20.73 -14.27
CA THR A 142 -9.93 21.26 -15.02
C THR A 142 -10.24 22.68 -14.67
N VAL A 143 -10.29 22.99 -13.38
CA VAL A 143 -10.63 24.33 -12.88
C VAL A 143 -9.60 25.34 -13.42
N THR A 144 -8.32 25.03 -13.32
CA THR A 144 -7.24 25.90 -13.81
C THR A 144 -7.24 26.04 -15.34
N GLY A 145 -7.45 24.96 -16.09
CA GLY A 145 -7.53 25.00 -17.56
C GLY A 145 -8.75 25.78 -18.07
N ILE A 146 -9.92 25.64 -17.43
CA ILE A 146 -11.12 26.40 -17.76
C ILE A 146 -10.93 27.89 -17.46
N ILE A 147 -10.38 28.24 -16.29
CA ILE A 147 -10.08 29.65 -15.94
C ILE A 147 -9.16 30.29 -16.98
N ARG A 148 -8.09 29.58 -17.39
CA ARG A 148 -7.16 30.05 -18.43
C ARG A 148 -7.85 30.24 -19.77
N SER A 149 -8.75 29.32 -20.14
CA SER A 149 -9.54 29.40 -21.38
C SER A 149 -10.45 30.65 -21.40
N PHE A 150 -11.09 30.98 -20.28
CA PHE A 150 -11.90 32.20 -20.15
C PHE A 150 -11.06 33.48 -20.14
N GLN A 151 -9.86 33.47 -19.56
CA GLN A 151 -8.95 34.61 -19.61
C GLN A 151 -8.51 34.93 -21.05
N LEU A 152 -8.23 33.91 -21.85
CA LEU A 152 -7.89 34.08 -23.28
C LEU A 152 -9.06 34.67 -24.07
N LEU A 153 -10.30 34.22 -23.80
CA LEU A 153 -11.51 34.83 -24.38
C LEU A 153 -11.65 36.31 -24.04
N SER A 154 -11.38 36.69 -22.78
CA SER A 154 -11.55 38.07 -22.30
C SER A 154 -10.51 39.05 -22.84
N THR A 155 -9.31 38.57 -23.17
CA THR A 155 -8.16 39.41 -23.56
C THR A 155 -7.92 39.45 -25.06
N GLY A 156 -8.22 38.36 -25.79
CA GLY A 156 -8.02 38.25 -27.25
C GLY A 156 -9.24 38.57 -28.12
N GLY A 157 -10.43 38.70 -27.53
CA GLY A 157 -11.69 38.75 -28.28
C GLY A 157 -12.00 37.41 -29.01
N ILE A 158 -13.13 37.35 -29.72
CA ILE A 158 -13.65 36.12 -30.38
C ILE A 158 -12.75 35.62 -31.54
N GLN A 159 -11.56 36.19 -31.77
CA GLN A 159 -10.77 35.93 -32.97
C GLN A 159 -9.98 34.61 -32.98
N ASP A 160 -9.82 33.92 -31.84
CA ASP A 160 -9.11 32.62 -31.80
C ASP A 160 -9.85 31.54 -30.97
N PRO A 161 -10.92 30.92 -31.54
CA PRO A 161 -11.64 29.82 -30.91
C PRO A 161 -10.75 28.60 -30.61
N THR A 162 -9.66 28.43 -31.37
CA THR A 162 -8.71 27.33 -31.23
C THR A 162 -7.88 27.41 -29.96
N ALA A 163 -7.61 28.61 -29.42
CA ALA A 163 -6.91 28.76 -28.15
C ALA A 163 -7.77 28.29 -26.95
N VAL A 164 -9.09 28.53 -27.01
CA VAL A 164 -10.06 28.16 -25.97
C VAL A 164 -10.25 26.66 -25.92
N THR A 165 -10.40 26.01 -27.08
CA THR A 165 -10.53 24.55 -27.15
C THR A 165 -9.25 23.85 -26.69
N GLY A 166 -8.08 24.47 -26.88
CA GLY A 166 -6.80 23.99 -26.34
C GLY A 166 -6.76 23.92 -24.81
N GLY A 167 -7.19 24.98 -24.12
CA GLY A 167 -7.20 25.01 -22.65
C GLY A 167 -8.21 24.04 -22.02
N ILE A 168 -9.35 23.80 -22.68
CA ILE A 168 -10.31 22.76 -22.28
C ILE A 168 -9.74 21.36 -22.52
N ALA A 169 -9.02 21.14 -23.62
CA ALA A 169 -8.36 19.87 -23.89
C ALA A 169 -7.26 19.57 -22.85
N GLU A 170 -6.45 20.56 -22.48
CA GLU A 170 -5.46 20.48 -21.39
C GLU A 170 -6.13 20.03 -20.08
N ALA A 171 -7.23 20.69 -19.70
CA ALA A 171 -8.03 20.36 -18.52
C ALA A 171 -8.50 18.89 -18.48
N LEU A 172 -9.04 18.40 -19.59
CA LEU A 172 -9.56 17.03 -19.69
C LEU A 172 -8.44 15.99 -19.63
N ILE A 173 -7.28 16.28 -20.24
CA ILE A 173 -6.11 15.41 -20.20
C ILE A 173 -5.61 15.24 -18.77
N THR A 174 -5.51 16.31 -18.00
CA THR A 174 -5.04 16.27 -16.60
C THR A 174 -5.99 15.48 -15.71
N THR A 175 -7.30 15.57 -15.96
CA THR A 175 -8.31 14.77 -15.25
C THR A 175 -8.14 13.28 -15.53
N ALA A 176 -8.04 12.94 -16.82
CA ALA A 176 -7.85 11.56 -17.23
C ALA A 176 -6.58 10.98 -16.60
N ALA A 177 -5.48 11.74 -16.59
CA ALA A 177 -4.23 11.32 -15.94
C ALA A 177 -4.39 11.09 -14.43
N GLY A 178 -5.08 11.98 -13.72
CA GLY A 178 -5.36 11.83 -12.28
C GLY A 178 -6.16 10.59 -11.95
N LEU A 179 -7.19 10.30 -12.76
CA LEU A 179 -7.98 9.08 -12.63
C LEU A 179 -7.16 7.83 -12.92
N ILE A 180 -6.35 7.83 -13.97
CA ILE A 180 -5.48 6.69 -14.32
C ILE A 180 -4.52 6.38 -13.17
N VAL A 181 -3.83 7.39 -12.62
CA VAL A 181 -2.91 7.19 -11.49
C VAL A 181 -3.64 6.65 -10.25
N SER A 182 -4.82 7.19 -9.94
CA SER A 182 -5.65 6.70 -8.83
C SER A 182 -6.04 5.23 -9.01
N ILE A 183 -6.56 4.87 -10.19
CA ILE A 183 -7.03 3.51 -10.50
C ILE A 183 -5.85 2.53 -10.44
N CYS A 184 -4.71 2.88 -11.02
CA CYS A 184 -3.52 2.05 -10.99
C CYS A 184 -2.96 1.87 -9.57
N THR A 185 -3.10 2.87 -8.69
CA THR A 185 -2.65 2.80 -7.29
C THR A 185 -3.62 2.01 -6.41
N LEU A 186 -4.91 1.98 -6.74
CA LEU A 186 -5.94 1.28 -5.98
C LEU A 186 -5.73 -0.25 -5.95
N ILE A 187 -5.26 -0.83 -7.06
CA ILE A 187 -5.03 -2.28 -7.17
C ILE A 187 -3.97 -2.77 -6.15
N PRO A 188 -2.72 -2.24 -6.14
CA PRO A 188 -1.71 -2.65 -5.17
C PRO A 188 -2.11 -2.29 -3.73
N PHE A 189 -2.80 -1.15 -3.52
CA PHE A 189 -3.33 -0.79 -2.20
C PHE A 189 -4.28 -1.86 -1.67
N ASN A 190 -5.27 -2.30 -2.46
CA ASN A 190 -6.24 -3.30 -2.04
C ASN A 190 -5.57 -4.66 -1.76
N TYR A 191 -4.60 -5.05 -2.57
CA TYR A 191 -3.81 -6.25 -2.33
C TYR A 191 -3.07 -6.16 -0.98
N CYS A 192 -2.36 -5.05 -0.76
CA CYS A 192 -1.58 -4.85 0.45
C CYS A 192 -2.48 -4.77 1.70
N ALA A 193 -3.59 -4.03 1.62
CA ALA A 193 -4.55 -3.91 2.71
C ALA A 193 -5.18 -5.27 3.07
N SER A 194 -5.44 -6.13 2.07
CA SER A 194 -5.93 -7.49 2.28
C SER A 194 -4.88 -8.37 2.97
N PHE A 195 -3.60 -8.23 2.63
CA PHE A 195 -2.51 -8.93 3.29
C PHE A 195 -2.41 -8.53 4.78
N VAL A 196 -2.40 -7.24 5.09
CA VAL A 196 -2.36 -6.76 6.48
C VAL A 196 -3.56 -7.29 7.28
N ARG A 197 -4.78 -7.26 6.73
CA ARG A 197 -5.97 -7.83 7.39
C ARG A 197 -5.87 -9.34 7.63
N ARG A 198 -5.16 -10.09 6.79
CA ARG A 198 -4.88 -11.51 7.04
C ARG A 198 -3.89 -11.67 8.18
N ARG A 199 -2.78 -10.92 8.15
CA ARG A 199 -1.76 -10.94 9.22
C ARG A 199 -2.31 -10.55 10.59
N THR A 200 -3.17 -9.54 10.67
CA THR A 200 -3.84 -9.17 11.92
C THR A 200 -4.62 -10.35 12.51
N ARG A 201 -5.42 -11.04 11.69
CA ARG A 201 -6.17 -12.23 12.13
C ARG A 201 -5.26 -13.38 12.53
N ASP A 202 -4.18 -13.60 11.77
CA ASP A 202 -3.20 -14.65 12.09
C ASP A 202 -2.52 -14.37 13.44
N PHE A 203 -2.18 -13.11 13.74
CA PHE A 203 -1.63 -12.72 15.03
C PHE A 203 -2.66 -12.83 16.16
N GLU A 204 -3.91 -12.41 15.98
CA GLU A 204 -4.97 -12.63 16.98
C GLU A 204 -5.12 -14.11 17.33
N GLN A 205 -5.13 -14.98 16.32
CA GLN A 205 -5.18 -16.43 16.52
C GLN A 205 -3.92 -16.97 17.22
N LEU A 206 -2.73 -16.47 16.86
CA LEU A 206 -1.47 -16.81 17.50
C LEU A 206 -1.52 -16.47 19.00
N ILE A 207 -1.98 -15.27 19.36
CA ILE A 207 -2.11 -14.83 20.76
C ILE A 207 -3.01 -15.79 21.54
N HIS A 208 -4.22 -16.06 21.03
CA HIS A 208 -5.16 -16.97 21.69
C HIS A 208 -4.59 -18.37 21.87
N ARG A 209 -3.94 -18.93 20.84
CA ARG A 209 -3.31 -20.26 20.91
C ARG A 209 -2.20 -20.31 21.96
N THR A 210 -1.39 -19.25 22.05
CA THR A 210 -0.28 -19.19 23.01
C THR A 210 -0.77 -19.11 24.44
N VAL A 211 -1.80 -18.30 24.71
CA VAL A 211 -2.39 -18.22 26.05
C VAL A 211 -2.93 -19.59 26.48
N ILE A 212 -3.72 -20.25 25.63
CA ILE A 212 -4.27 -21.58 25.93
C ILE A 212 -3.16 -22.63 26.13
N ALA A 213 -2.13 -22.63 25.28
CA ALA A 213 -1.00 -23.57 25.41
C ALA A 213 -0.23 -23.34 26.72
N CYS A 214 -0.02 -22.08 27.12
CA CYS A 214 0.64 -21.74 28.36
C CYS A 214 -0.17 -22.15 29.60
N GLU A 215 -1.49 -21.95 29.59
CA GLU A 215 -2.37 -22.41 30.68
C GLU A 215 -2.35 -23.93 30.83
N ARG A 216 -2.39 -24.66 29.70
CA ARG A 216 -2.27 -26.14 29.71
C ARG A 216 -0.93 -26.61 30.24
N GLY A 217 0.17 -25.98 29.83
CA GLY A 217 1.51 -26.30 30.30
C GLY A 217 1.68 -26.04 31.80
N LYS A 218 1.08 -24.95 32.32
CA LYS A 218 1.06 -24.67 33.77
C LYS A 218 0.30 -25.74 34.55
N ALA A 219 -0.79 -26.28 34.00
CA ALA A 219 -1.56 -27.36 34.62
C ALA A 219 -0.85 -28.73 34.58
N HIS A 220 0.09 -28.96 33.65
CA HIS A 220 0.90 -30.18 33.59
C HIS A 220 2.13 -30.14 34.50
N GLY A 221 2.64 -28.94 34.81
CA GLY A 221 3.82 -28.74 35.66
C GLY A 221 3.52 -28.53 37.15
N ALA A 222 2.24 -28.50 37.54
CA ALA A 222 1.76 -28.42 38.92
C ALA A 222 1.37 -29.81 39.45
#